data_AF-A0A4R7DEA2-F1
#
_entry.id   AF-A0A4R7DEA2-F1
#
_cell.length_a   1.000
_cell.length_b   1.000
_cell.length_c   1.000
_cell.angle_alpha   90.00
_cell.angle_beta   90.00
_cell.angle_gamma   90.00
#
_symmetry.space_group_name_H-M   'P 1'
#
loop_
_entity.id
_entity.type
_entity.pdbx_description
1 polymer ?
#
loop_
_entity_poly.entity_id
_entity_poly.type
_entity_poly.pdbx_seq_one_letter_code
_entity_poly.pdbx_strand_id
1 'polypeptide(L)'
;MKNFYNYIVISGALLLLCASCGVKPDFDKPKSKHDIPIFPFTNSNIEKYDKFVFDRNHVPLLLYKDSLIYYPVQYTQVALHYYSNYSKTKSERIKNLFLQQASYIKESLVVKDEFGVWECKTLISPYDLEAPWASSMAQSFGIGVMLQAYSLTKDKSYLFAAKQALNSYEVLIKDGGIKSIWDGYVHYEEYADSTSHVLNGYIFSLGGLYYYYQLTGSKQALSLFEQGIESLSVKLKDYDAGFTSFYSLITHTGQYPYDSANGTRPDHYHELVVQQLATLYVWTGNRIFYEYAYKFYQQDLGGFHDNETPNKFKSISASKSIIASTHGPDNLLNPNWTYGNYWSTNKFPTELVIDLGARKKNIKKLVLYGLSEETLPKEFKIYIKNNNIWDLANTSQDILRTHDTKFKTRHHKTLVREYDLFGIFEGDKIKIVFTVPNSQTVALRNINIFFDQREEFKKLVNKIVSSQEDKE
;
A
#
# COMPACT_ATOMS: atom_id res chain seq x y z
N MET A 1 -8.89 -38.15 35.02
CA MET A 1 -7.83 -37.85 36.00
C MET A 1 -6.54 -37.56 35.25
N LYS A 2 -6.05 -36.32 35.40
CA LYS A 2 -4.65 -35.84 35.27
C LYS A 2 -3.89 -36.04 33.96
N ASN A 3 -3.66 -34.90 33.29
CA ASN A 3 -2.37 -34.31 32.84
C ASN A 3 -2.70 -33.34 31.68
N PHE A 4 -2.98 -32.03 31.84
CA PHE A 4 -2.21 -30.92 32.42
C PHE A 4 -0.73 -30.90 32.00
N TYR A 5 -0.41 -30.15 30.94
CA TYR A 5 0.86 -29.43 30.78
C TYR A 5 0.67 -28.19 29.87
N ASN A 6 0.49 -27.05 30.55
CA ASN A 6 1.05 -25.71 30.31
C ASN A 6 1.07 -25.12 28.89
N TYR A 7 0.07 -24.27 28.63
CA TYR A 7 0.25 -23.05 27.85
C TYR A 7 1.18 -22.11 28.63
N ILE A 8 2.40 -21.93 28.14
CA ILE A 8 3.28 -20.84 28.59
C ILE A 8 2.91 -19.61 27.78
N VAL A 9 2.43 -18.61 28.51
CA VAL A 9 2.31 -17.21 28.10
C VAL A 9 3.68 -16.73 27.60
N ILE A 10 3.82 -16.55 26.29
CA ILE A 10 4.99 -15.86 25.69
C ILE A 10 4.67 -14.35 25.66
N SER A 11 4.52 -13.75 26.84
CA SER A 11 4.64 -12.31 27.01
C SER A 11 6.09 -12.04 27.40
N GLY A 12 6.94 -11.66 26.43
CA GLY A 12 8.30 -11.20 26.72
C GLY A 12 9.44 -11.69 25.82
N ALA A 13 9.19 -12.53 24.79
CA ALA A 13 10.27 -13.10 23.96
C ALA A 13 10.31 -12.57 22.50
N LEU A 14 9.76 -11.39 22.21
CA LEU A 14 9.89 -10.77 20.88
C LEU A 14 11.14 -9.89 20.71
N LEU A 15 12.00 -9.79 21.74
CA LEU A 15 13.12 -8.83 21.80
C LEU A 15 14.52 -9.42 21.50
N LEU A 16 14.64 -10.69 21.10
CA LEU A 16 15.94 -11.38 21.01
C LEU A 16 16.25 -12.15 19.72
N LEU A 17 15.58 -11.86 18.60
CA LEU A 17 15.98 -12.38 17.28
C LEU A 17 16.16 -11.28 16.24
N CYS A 18 17.12 -10.39 16.48
CA CYS A 18 17.75 -9.61 15.40
C CYS A 18 19.18 -9.24 15.81
N ALA A 19 20.14 -10.12 15.51
CA ALA A 19 21.57 -9.88 15.72
C ALA A 19 22.34 -9.70 14.39
N SER A 20 21.66 -9.51 13.26
CA SER A 20 22.31 -9.35 11.95
C SER A 20 21.93 -8.08 11.18
N CYS A 21 21.05 -7.24 11.72
CA CYS A 21 20.75 -5.92 11.17
C CYS A 21 20.95 -4.93 12.32
N GLY A 22 22.11 -4.27 12.36
CA GLY A 22 22.59 -3.44 13.47
C GLY A 22 21.81 -2.14 13.71
N VAL A 23 20.49 -2.20 13.74
CA VAL A 23 19.62 -1.08 14.12
C VAL A 23 18.58 -1.65 15.09
N LYS A 24 18.85 -1.52 16.39
CA LYS A 24 17.81 -1.60 17.42
C LYS A 24 17.34 -0.16 17.67
N PRO A 25 16.08 0.18 17.43
CA PRO A 25 15.55 1.47 17.88
C PRO A 25 15.66 1.53 19.40
N ASP A 26 16.27 2.59 19.92
CA ASP A 26 16.31 2.87 21.35
C ASP A 26 14.96 3.48 21.76
N PHE A 27 14.09 2.65 22.35
CA PHE A 27 12.73 3.01 22.72
C PHE A 27 12.65 3.81 24.04
N ASP A 28 13.77 4.02 24.74
CA ASP A 28 13.81 4.62 26.09
C ASP A 28 14.36 6.07 26.11
N LYS A 29 14.62 6.69 24.95
CA LYS A 29 15.08 8.08 24.91
C LYS A 29 13.96 9.09 25.23
N PRO A 30 14.13 9.99 26.21
CA PRO A 30 13.21 11.09 26.44
C PRO A 30 13.29 12.11 25.29
N LYS A 31 12.20 12.27 24.53
CA LYS A 31 12.10 13.21 23.41
C LYS A 31 11.99 14.66 23.89
N SER A 32 12.57 15.60 23.14
CA SER A 32 12.63 17.03 23.49
C SER A 32 11.24 17.64 23.73
N LYS A 33 11.18 18.65 24.61
CA LYS A 33 9.94 19.15 25.23
C LYS A 33 8.95 19.89 24.29
N HIS A 34 9.29 20.09 23.01
CA HIS A 34 8.59 21.09 22.19
C HIS A 34 8.05 20.62 20.83
N ASP A 35 8.36 19.44 20.32
CA ASP A 35 7.71 18.91 19.11
C ASP A 35 7.44 17.39 19.27
N ILE A 36 6.17 17.00 19.26
CA ILE A 36 5.79 15.58 19.19
C ILE A 36 6.08 15.04 17.78
N PRO A 37 6.36 13.73 17.61
CA PRO A 37 6.51 13.12 16.28
C PRO A 37 5.31 13.42 15.37
N ILE A 38 5.58 13.52 14.07
CA ILE A 38 4.51 13.62 13.06
C ILE A 38 3.80 12.27 12.98
N PHE A 39 2.48 12.30 12.80
CA PHE A 39 1.69 11.09 12.61
C PHE A 39 2.22 10.29 11.40
N PRO A 40 2.38 8.96 11.48
CA PRO A 40 2.97 8.18 10.40
C PRO A 40 2.16 8.24 9.11
N PHE A 41 2.79 7.98 7.96
CA PHE A 41 2.13 7.94 6.64
C PHE A 41 1.49 9.27 6.20
N THR A 42 1.87 10.39 6.83
CA THR A 42 1.41 11.73 6.45
C THR A 42 2.49 12.52 5.74
N ASN A 43 2.05 13.44 4.89
CA ASN A 43 2.93 14.43 4.27
C ASN A 43 2.47 15.85 4.54
N SER A 44 3.34 16.81 4.21
CA SER A 44 3.12 18.24 4.44
C SER A 44 2.57 18.97 3.20
N ASN A 45 2.24 18.25 2.12
CA ASN A 45 1.73 18.86 0.90
C ASN A 45 0.23 19.12 1.07
N ILE A 46 -0.12 20.37 1.39
CA ILE A 46 -1.51 20.81 1.55
C ILE A 46 -2.10 21.38 0.25
N GLU A 47 -1.29 21.71 -0.75
CA GLU A 47 -1.74 22.26 -2.06
C GLU A 47 -2.60 21.25 -2.83
N LYS A 48 -2.42 19.96 -2.57
CA LYS A 48 -3.29 18.91 -3.13
C LYS A 48 -4.77 19.06 -2.74
N TYR A 49 -5.07 19.90 -1.75
CA TYR A 49 -6.42 20.17 -1.27
C TYR A 49 -7.02 21.47 -1.82
N ASP A 50 -6.32 22.21 -2.69
CA ASP A 50 -6.80 23.50 -3.21
C ASP A 50 -8.12 23.39 -3.99
N LYS A 51 -8.43 22.20 -4.52
CA LYS A 51 -9.67 21.92 -5.24
C LYS A 51 -10.79 21.34 -4.37
N PHE A 52 -10.54 21.14 -3.07
CA PHE A 52 -11.53 20.57 -2.17
C PHE A 52 -12.60 21.61 -1.84
N VAL A 53 -13.81 21.12 -1.59
CA VAL A 53 -14.89 21.96 -1.06
C VAL A 53 -14.83 21.92 0.46
N PHE A 54 -14.79 23.10 1.09
CA PHE A 54 -14.78 23.25 2.53
C PHE A 54 -16.08 23.90 3.01
N ASP A 55 -16.53 23.53 4.22
CA ASP A 55 -17.62 24.24 4.88
C ASP A 55 -17.13 25.53 5.57
N ARG A 56 -18.04 26.20 6.30
CA ARG A 56 -17.72 27.45 7.02
C ARG A 56 -16.70 27.28 8.16
N ASN A 57 -16.54 26.06 8.67
CA ASN A 57 -15.58 25.71 9.72
C ASN A 57 -14.26 25.19 9.13
N HIS A 58 -14.05 25.34 7.81
CA HIS A 58 -12.87 24.81 7.12
C HIS A 58 -12.75 23.29 7.19
N VAL A 59 -13.88 22.58 7.29
CA VAL A 59 -13.96 21.13 7.24
C VAL A 59 -14.12 20.70 5.78
N PRO A 60 -13.25 19.82 5.25
CA PRO A 60 -13.34 19.37 3.87
C PRO A 60 -14.48 18.36 3.67
N LEU A 61 -15.27 18.56 2.63
CA LEU A 61 -16.39 17.70 2.22
C LEU A 61 -15.97 16.76 1.09
N LEU A 62 -16.40 15.50 1.14
CA LEU A 62 -16.17 14.54 0.07
C LEU A 62 -17.33 14.62 -0.92
N LEU A 63 -17.02 14.80 -2.22
CA LEU A 63 -18.02 14.58 -3.27
C LEU A 63 -18.18 13.07 -3.47
N TYR A 64 -19.30 12.52 -3.00
CA TYR A 64 -19.66 11.11 -3.18
C TYR A 64 -20.94 11.02 -4.01
N LYS A 65 -20.84 10.41 -5.19
CA LYS A 65 -21.89 10.46 -6.23
C LYS A 65 -22.23 11.94 -6.51
N ASP A 66 -23.48 12.34 -6.29
CA ASP A 66 -23.97 13.69 -6.58
C ASP A 66 -24.15 14.54 -5.31
N SER A 67 -23.49 14.18 -4.21
CA SER A 67 -23.66 14.86 -2.91
C SER A 67 -22.34 15.10 -2.19
N LEU A 68 -22.24 16.27 -1.56
CA LEU A 68 -21.14 16.58 -0.64
C LEU A 68 -21.47 16.02 0.73
N ILE A 69 -20.57 15.23 1.29
CA ILE A 69 -20.76 14.56 2.58
C ILE A 69 -19.61 14.86 3.54
N TYR A 70 -19.92 14.87 4.83
CA TYR A 70 -18.92 14.83 5.89
C TYR A 70 -18.36 13.41 6.00
N TYR A 71 -17.16 13.20 5.47
CA TYR A 71 -16.51 11.90 5.46
C TYR A 71 -15.36 11.84 6.47
N PRO A 72 -15.47 11.03 7.54
CA PRO A 72 -14.48 10.97 8.63
C PRO A 72 -13.03 10.80 8.21
N VAL A 73 -12.75 9.88 7.28
CA VAL A 73 -11.39 9.66 6.81
C VAL A 73 -10.81 10.92 6.16
N GLN A 74 -11.61 11.65 5.37
CA GLN A 74 -11.13 12.83 4.66
C GLN A 74 -10.82 13.98 5.61
N TYR A 75 -11.77 14.36 6.48
CA TYR A 75 -11.55 15.54 7.33
C TYR A 75 -10.46 15.32 8.38
N THR A 76 -10.29 14.09 8.88
CA THR A 76 -9.20 13.77 9.81
C THR A 76 -7.84 13.72 9.10
N GLN A 77 -7.76 13.14 7.90
CA GLN A 77 -6.52 13.11 7.12
C GLN A 77 -6.05 14.50 6.70
N VAL A 78 -6.97 15.36 6.27
CA VAL A 78 -6.65 16.74 5.92
C VAL A 78 -6.06 17.46 7.14
N ALA A 79 -6.69 17.37 8.31
CA ALA A 79 -6.18 17.97 9.53
C ALA A 79 -4.74 17.50 9.88
N LEU A 80 -4.44 16.20 9.73
CA LEU A 80 -3.08 15.67 9.93
C LEU A 80 -2.05 16.32 9.00
N HIS A 81 -2.40 16.57 7.73
CA HIS A 81 -1.50 17.23 6.78
C HIS A 81 -1.32 18.72 7.08
N TYR A 82 -2.36 19.40 7.58
CA TYR A 82 -2.23 20.77 8.09
C TYR A 82 -1.26 20.81 9.27
N TYR A 83 -1.35 19.88 10.24
CA TYR A 83 -0.36 19.79 11.32
C TYR A 83 1.05 19.48 10.80
N SER A 84 1.20 18.52 9.87
CA SER A 84 2.50 18.18 9.28
C SER A 84 3.13 19.37 8.56
N ASN A 85 2.32 20.14 7.82
CA ASN A 85 2.75 21.38 7.20
C ASN A 85 3.15 22.43 8.24
N TYR A 86 2.32 22.67 9.26
CA TYR A 86 2.65 23.58 10.36
C TYR A 86 3.95 23.20 11.06
N SER A 87 4.17 21.91 11.35
CA SER A 87 5.39 21.45 12.01
C SER A 87 6.66 21.81 11.23
N LYS A 88 6.59 21.81 9.89
CA LYS A 88 7.70 22.21 9.00
C LYS A 88 7.82 23.72 8.79
N THR A 89 6.71 24.41 8.56
CA THR A 89 6.70 25.82 8.15
C THR A 89 6.60 26.79 9.34
N LYS A 90 6.16 26.29 10.49
CA LYS A 90 5.77 27.04 11.70
C LYS A 90 4.79 28.19 11.42
N SER A 91 3.97 28.07 10.36
CA SER A 91 2.99 29.10 9.98
C SER A 91 1.79 29.13 10.95
N GLU A 92 1.61 30.25 11.66
CA GLU A 92 0.46 30.44 12.57
C GLU A 92 -0.89 30.40 11.84
N ARG A 93 -0.95 30.79 10.57
CA ARG A 93 -2.16 30.62 9.74
C ARG A 93 -2.54 29.14 9.63
N ILE A 94 -1.58 28.29 9.29
CA ILE A 94 -1.80 26.85 9.12
C ILE A 94 -2.13 26.18 10.45
N LYS A 95 -1.47 26.60 11.54
CA LYS A 95 -1.81 26.17 12.90
C LYS A 95 -3.25 26.48 13.28
N ASN A 96 -3.74 27.68 12.98
CA ASN A 96 -5.12 28.07 13.28
C ASN A 96 -6.13 27.25 12.46
N LEU A 97 -5.84 26.97 11.18
CA LEU A 97 -6.67 26.10 10.36
C LEU A 97 -6.69 24.65 10.90
N PHE A 98 -5.54 24.13 11.34
CA PHE A 98 -5.47 22.84 12.02
C PHE A 98 -6.34 22.82 13.29
N LEU A 99 -6.19 23.82 14.17
CA LEU A 99 -6.95 23.87 15.43
C LEU A 99 -8.45 24.05 15.21
N GLN A 100 -8.86 24.80 14.17
CA GLN A 100 -10.26 24.93 13.78
C GLN A 100 -10.85 23.56 13.36
N GLN A 101 -10.14 22.82 12.51
CA GLN A 101 -10.55 21.47 12.13
C GLN A 101 -10.53 20.50 13.32
N ALA A 102 -9.52 20.59 14.19
CA ALA A 102 -9.43 19.77 15.39
C ALA A 102 -10.60 19.99 16.35
N SER A 103 -11.08 21.23 16.52
CA SER A 103 -12.27 21.52 17.34
C SER A 103 -13.50 20.82 16.79
N TYR A 104 -13.75 20.94 15.47
CA TYR A 104 -14.85 20.25 14.81
C TYR A 104 -14.73 18.72 14.94
N ILE A 105 -13.53 18.16 14.74
CA ILE A 105 -13.29 16.73 14.87
C ILE A 105 -13.60 16.27 16.31
N LYS A 106 -13.18 17.02 17.32
CA LYS A 106 -13.53 16.73 18.72
C LYS A 106 -15.05 16.75 18.95
N GLU A 107 -15.73 17.78 18.46
CA GLU A 107 -17.19 17.97 18.63
C GLU A 107 -18.04 16.94 17.87
N SER A 108 -17.53 16.41 16.76
CA SER A 108 -18.21 15.39 15.94
C SER A 108 -18.01 13.96 16.43
N LEU A 109 -17.18 13.74 17.46
CA LEU A 109 -17.01 12.43 18.07
C LEU A 109 -18.30 12.00 18.78
N VAL A 110 -18.88 10.89 18.34
CA VAL A 110 -20.03 10.28 18.99
C VAL A 110 -19.52 9.37 20.10
N VAL A 111 -19.66 9.82 21.35
CA VAL A 111 -19.33 9.02 22.53
C VAL A 111 -20.48 8.05 22.83
N LYS A 112 -20.18 6.76 22.80
CA LYS A 112 -21.04 5.64 23.24
C LYS A 112 -20.47 5.16 24.58
N ASP A 113 -21.27 4.61 25.48
CA ASP A 113 -20.90 4.18 26.85
C ASP A 113 -19.40 4.31 27.21
N GLU A 114 -18.58 3.33 26.81
CA GLU A 114 -17.14 3.29 27.12
C GLU A 114 -16.20 3.67 25.95
N PHE A 115 -16.72 4.06 24.79
CA PHE A 115 -15.91 4.35 23.59
C PHE A 115 -16.42 5.54 22.77
N GLY A 116 -15.74 5.89 21.69
CA GLY A 116 -16.18 6.98 20.81
C GLY A 116 -15.81 6.69 19.37
N VAL A 117 -16.69 7.08 18.45
CA VAL A 117 -16.49 6.89 17.01
C VAL A 117 -16.84 8.15 16.22
N TRP A 118 -16.05 8.41 15.17
CA TRP A 118 -16.40 9.36 14.12
C TRP A 118 -17.26 8.66 13.08
N GLU A 119 -18.56 8.86 13.18
CA GLU A 119 -19.55 8.15 12.37
C GLU A 119 -19.69 8.74 10.96
N CYS A 120 -19.78 7.86 9.97
CA CYS A 120 -20.24 8.19 8.63
C CYS A 120 -21.69 7.75 8.45
N LYS A 121 -22.54 8.69 8.02
CA LYS A 121 -23.97 8.43 7.77
C LYS A 121 -24.26 7.97 6.34
N THR A 122 -23.28 8.07 5.44
CA THR A 122 -23.45 7.73 4.03
C THR A 122 -22.94 6.33 3.78
N LEU A 123 -23.78 5.46 3.19
CA LEU A 123 -23.37 4.12 2.79
C LEU A 123 -22.43 4.19 1.58
N ILE A 124 -21.22 3.65 1.74
CA ILE A 124 -20.19 3.65 0.71
C ILE A 124 -20.17 2.29 0.01
N SER A 125 -20.59 2.28 -1.25
CA SER A 125 -20.41 1.14 -2.15
C SER A 125 -18.92 0.88 -2.40
N PRO A 126 -18.49 -0.39 -2.56
CA PRO A 126 -19.29 -1.63 -2.64
C PRO A 126 -19.48 -2.39 -1.31
N TYR A 127 -19.19 -1.76 -0.17
CA TYR A 127 -19.16 -2.41 1.14
C TYR A 127 -20.55 -2.64 1.72
N ASP A 128 -20.69 -3.73 2.47
CA ASP A 128 -21.92 -4.04 3.20
C ASP A 128 -21.94 -3.28 4.54
N LEU A 129 -22.61 -2.14 4.55
CA LEU A 129 -22.58 -1.17 5.64
C LEU A 129 -23.97 -0.86 6.17
N GLU A 130 -24.08 -0.72 7.49
CA GLU A 130 -25.25 -0.17 8.16
C GLU A 130 -24.95 1.24 8.66
N ALA A 131 -25.78 2.24 8.31
CA ALA A 131 -25.58 3.61 8.74
C ALA A 131 -26.20 3.85 10.13
N PRO A 132 -25.54 4.58 11.03
CA PRO A 132 -24.17 5.10 10.90
C PRO A 132 -23.11 4.00 11.11
N TRP A 133 -21.99 4.11 10.37
CA TRP A 133 -20.84 3.20 10.50
C TRP A 133 -19.56 3.97 10.85
N ALA A 134 -18.54 3.27 11.37
CA ALA A 134 -17.26 3.84 11.74
C ALA A 134 -16.11 3.27 10.90
N SER A 135 -15.03 4.03 10.75
CA SER A 135 -13.84 3.63 9.98
C SER A 135 -12.62 3.54 10.88
N SER A 136 -11.92 2.41 10.91
CA SER A 136 -10.68 2.25 11.68
C SER A 136 -9.59 3.25 11.26
N MET A 137 -9.56 3.58 9.97
CA MET A 137 -8.68 4.59 9.40
C MET A 137 -9.03 6.00 9.89
N ALA A 138 -10.32 6.35 9.94
CA ALA A 138 -10.76 7.62 10.52
C ALA A 138 -10.45 7.69 12.03
N GLN A 139 -10.66 6.60 12.77
CA GLN A 139 -10.32 6.52 14.20
C GLN A 139 -8.83 6.78 14.43
N SER A 140 -7.98 6.15 13.63
CA SER A 140 -6.54 6.35 13.67
C SER A 140 -6.11 7.79 13.40
N PHE A 141 -6.65 8.40 12.35
CA PHE A 141 -6.34 9.77 12.02
C PHE A 141 -6.86 10.76 13.05
N GLY A 142 -8.10 10.57 13.50
CA GLY A 142 -8.70 11.38 14.54
C GLY A 142 -7.90 11.31 15.85
N ILE A 143 -7.45 10.12 16.27
CA ILE A 143 -6.51 9.97 17.40
C ILE A 143 -5.27 10.85 17.21
N GLY A 144 -4.65 10.81 16.02
CA GLY A 144 -3.50 11.64 15.70
C GLY A 144 -3.79 13.14 15.84
N VAL A 145 -4.90 13.59 15.26
CA VAL A 145 -5.36 15.00 15.34
C VAL A 145 -5.59 15.42 16.79
N MET A 146 -6.27 14.60 17.59
CA MET A 146 -6.56 14.92 19.00
C MET A 146 -5.27 15.03 19.83
N LEU A 147 -4.31 14.11 19.67
CA LEU A 147 -3.03 14.18 20.38
C LEU A 147 -2.17 15.38 19.96
N GLN A 148 -2.20 15.73 18.67
CA GLN A 148 -1.56 16.94 18.12
C GLN A 148 -2.22 18.22 18.62
N ALA A 149 -3.55 18.28 18.68
CA ALA A 149 -4.26 19.43 19.24
C ALA A 149 -3.99 19.57 20.75
N TYR A 150 -3.95 18.47 21.50
CA TYR A 150 -3.55 18.46 22.90
C TYR A 150 -2.12 18.98 23.09
N SER A 151 -1.18 18.59 22.22
CA SER A 151 0.21 19.04 22.35
C SER A 151 0.35 20.56 22.23
N LEU A 152 -0.43 21.19 21.35
CA LEU A 152 -0.44 22.64 21.11
C LEU A 152 -1.24 23.44 22.14
N THR A 153 -2.37 22.91 22.61
CA THR A 153 -3.34 23.66 23.44
C THR A 153 -3.30 23.31 24.92
N LYS A 154 -2.82 22.10 25.25
CA LYS A 154 -2.93 21.46 26.57
C LYS A 154 -4.38 21.25 27.07
N ASP A 155 -5.38 21.41 26.19
CA ASP A 155 -6.79 21.14 26.51
C ASP A 155 -7.03 19.62 26.63
N LYS A 156 -7.31 19.16 27.86
CA LYS A 156 -7.51 17.74 28.19
C LYS A 156 -8.72 17.11 27.48
N SER A 157 -9.67 17.89 26.97
CA SER A 157 -10.80 17.36 26.22
C SER A 157 -10.37 16.66 24.93
N TYR A 158 -9.26 17.09 24.30
CA TYR A 158 -8.68 16.37 23.17
C TYR A 158 -8.10 15.01 23.59
N LEU A 159 -7.40 14.93 24.73
CA LEU A 159 -6.87 13.67 25.24
C LEU A 159 -8.00 12.69 25.59
N PHE A 160 -9.10 13.19 26.16
CA PHE A 160 -10.31 12.41 26.41
C PHE A 160 -10.90 11.86 25.10
N ALA A 161 -11.08 12.70 24.07
CA ALA A 161 -11.57 12.27 22.76
C ALA A 161 -10.69 11.19 22.12
N ALA A 162 -9.35 11.35 22.20
CA ALA A 162 -8.40 10.34 21.73
C ALA A 162 -8.56 9.01 22.47
N LYS A 163 -8.78 9.04 23.79
CA LYS A 163 -9.00 7.84 24.61
C LYS A 163 -10.32 7.14 24.27
N GLN A 164 -11.41 7.87 24.09
CA GLN A 164 -12.68 7.29 23.64
C GLN A 164 -12.53 6.62 22.27
N ALA A 165 -11.84 7.28 21.33
CA ALA A 165 -11.55 6.71 20.01
C ALA A 165 -10.68 5.45 20.08
N LEU A 166 -9.68 5.41 20.97
CA LEU A 166 -8.86 4.22 21.21
C LEU A 166 -9.71 3.03 21.67
N ASN A 167 -10.65 3.24 22.58
CA ASN A 167 -11.49 2.16 23.12
C ASN A 167 -12.37 1.50 22.03
N SER A 168 -12.67 2.19 20.91
CA SER A 168 -13.46 1.59 19.80
C SER A 168 -12.78 0.39 19.13
N TYR A 169 -11.46 0.25 19.26
CA TYR A 169 -10.68 -0.87 18.73
C TYR A 169 -10.95 -2.19 19.45
N GLU A 170 -11.50 -2.14 20.67
CA GLU A 170 -11.89 -3.34 21.42
C GLU A 170 -13.31 -3.79 21.07
N VAL A 171 -14.10 -2.95 20.42
CA VAL A 171 -15.53 -3.16 20.19
C VAL A 171 -15.77 -3.74 18.80
N LEU A 172 -16.58 -4.79 18.70
CA LEU A 172 -16.93 -5.40 17.43
C LEU A 172 -17.82 -4.46 16.60
N ILE A 173 -17.77 -4.60 15.28
CA ILE A 173 -18.62 -3.81 14.36
C ILE A 173 -20.11 -3.92 14.70
N LYS A 174 -20.60 -5.15 14.98
CA LYS A 174 -22.00 -5.38 15.38
C LYS A 174 -22.41 -4.64 16.66
N ASP A 175 -21.44 -4.25 17.49
CA ASP A 175 -21.63 -3.53 18.75
C ASP A 175 -21.28 -2.02 18.57
N GLY A 176 -21.14 -1.57 17.32
CA GLY A 176 -20.90 -0.16 16.95
C GLY A 176 -19.42 0.26 16.93
N GLY A 177 -18.49 -0.68 17.07
CA GLY A 177 -17.04 -0.46 17.00
C GLY A 177 -16.47 -0.64 15.59
N ILE A 178 -15.18 -0.98 15.51
CA ILE A 178 -14.43 -1.13 14.24
C ILE A 178 -13.70 -2.47 14.10
N LYS A 179 -13.81 -3.35 15.11
CA LYS A 179 -13.13 -4.65 15.11
C LYS A 179 -13.98 -5.72 14.43
N SER A 180 -13.36 -6.52 13.58
CA SER A 180 -13.89 -7.81 13.12
C SER A 180 -12.95 -8.94 13.53
N ILE A 181 -13.42 -10.18 13.39
CA ILE A 181 -12.62 -11.39 13.60
C ILE A 181 -12.60 -12.18 12.29
N TRP A 182 -11.42 -12.33 11.70
CA TRP A 182 -11.17 -13.02 10.45
C TRP A 182 -10.34 -14.28 10.69
N ASP A 183 -10.97 -15.44 10.62
CA ASP A 183 -10.37 -16.76 10.91
C ASP A 183 -9.63 -16.81 12.27
N GLY A 184 -10.22 -16.20 13.30
CA GLY A 184 -9.65 -16.14 14.65
C GLY A 184 -8.64 -15.01 14.88
N TYR A 185 -8.33 -14.20 13.87
CA TYR A 185 -7.44 -13.05 13.96
C TYR A 185 -8.23 -11.74 13.98
N VAL A 186 -7.73 -10.72 14.68
CA VAL A 186 -8.38 -9.41 14.70
C VAL A 186 -8.14 -8.68 13.38
N HIS A 187 -9.12 -7.91 12.94
CA HIS A 187 -8.96 -6.93 11.88
C HIS A 187 -9.65 -5.64 12.29
N TYR A 188 -9.04 -4.49 12.02
CA TYR A 188 -9.63 -3.18 12.27
C TYR A 188 -10.10 -2.59 10.94
N GLU A 189 -11.40 -2.64 10.70
CA GLU A 189 -11.96 -2.45 9.36
C GLU A 189 -12.00 -0.97 8.94
N GLU A 190 -11.48 -0.66 7.75
CA GLU A 190 -11.58 0.69 7.15
C GLU A 190 -13.04 1.07 6.92
N TYR A 191 -13.83 0.11 6.44
CA TYR A 191 -15.27 0.19 6.27
C TYR A 191 -15.85 -0.87 7.18
N ALA A 192 -16.81 -0.55 8.06
CA ALA A 192 -17.39 -1.49 9.02
C ALA A 192 -18.21 -2.63 8.37
N ASP A 193 -17.52 -3.42 7.55
CA ASP A 193 -17.91 -4.55 6.73
C ASP A 193 -16.86 -5.63 7.02
N SER A 194 -17.28 -6.67 7.75
CA SER A 194 -16.41 -7.76 8.20
C SER A 194 -15.97 -8.73 7.09
N THR A 195 -16.26 -8.42 5.82
CA THR A 195 -15.87 -9.25 4.67
C THR A 195 -14.87 -8.54 3.76
N SER A 196 -14.72 -7.22 3.91
CA SER A 196 -13.93 -6.41 2.99
C SER A 196 -12.43 -6.51 3.26
N HIS A 197 -12.03 -6.42 4.54
CA HIS A 197 -10.64 -6.51 4.99
C HIS A 197 -9.68 -5.63 4.18
N VAL A 198 -9.95 -4.33 4.12
CA VAL A 198 -9.15 -3.38 3.34
C VAL A 198 -7.75 -3.21 3.93
N LEU A 199 -6.70 -3.51 3.15
CA LEU A 199 -5.32 -3.65 3.64
C LEU A 199 -4.72 -2.33 4.12
N ASN A 200 -4.77 -1.29 3.28
CA ASN A 200 -4.10 -0.03 3.58
C ASN A 200 -4.73 0.65 4.80
N GLY A 201 -6.07 0.64 4.91
CA GLY A 201 -6.81 1.18 6.04
C GLY A 201 -6.51 0.44 7.34
N TYR A 202 -6.37 -0.89 7.28
CA TYR A 202 -5.94 -1.67 8.43
C TYR A 202 -4.53 -1.26 8.90
N ILE A 203 -3.57 -1.07 8.00
CA ILE A 203 -2.21 -0.64 8.38
C ILE A 203 -2.20 0.81 8.90
N PHE A 204 -2.99 1.72 8.33
CA PHE A 204 -3.18 3.06 8.90
C PHE A 204 -3.74 2.98 10.32
N SER A 205 -4.67 2.06 10.57
CA SER A 205 -5.25 1.80 11.88
C SER A 205 -4.18 1.42 12.91
N LEU A 206 -3.27 0.51 12.56
CA LEU A 206 -2.11 0.17 13.38
C LEU A 206 -1.18 1.37 13.65
N GLY A 207 -0.99 2.23 12.65
CA GLY A 207 -0.20 3.46 12.79
C GLY A 207 -0.74 4.39 13.89
N GLY A 208 -2.06 4.51 14.04
CA GLY A 208 -2.68 5.33 15.09
C GLY A 208 -2.53 4.74 16.48
N LEU A 209 -2.65 3.42 16.61
CA LEU A 209 -2.39 2.71 17.87
C LEU A 209 -0.93 2.89 18.33
N TYR A 210 0.03 2.68 17.42
CA TYR A 210 1.44 2.88 17.71
C TYR A 210 1.75 4.34 18.06
N TYR A 211 1.16 5.30 17.34
CA TYR A 211 1.30 6.73 17.64
C TYR A 211 0.75 7.10 19.02
N TYR A 212 -0.42 6.57 19.39
CA TYR A 212 -0.99 6.76 20.73
C TYR A 212 -0.06 6.21 21.80
N TYR A 213 0.44 4.99 21.63
CA TYR A 213 1.40 4.38 22.55
C TYR A 213 2.67 5.23 22.71
N GLN A 214 3.30 5.63 21.59
CA GLN A 214 4.52 6.43 21.58
C GLN A 214 4.39 7.76 22.35
N LEU A 215 3.20 8.38 22.35
CA LEU A 215 2.98 9.67 23.00
C LEU A 215 2.48 9.57 24.44
N THR A 216 1.88 8.45 24.84
CA THR A 216 1.17 8.34 26.13
C THR A 216 1.71 7.23 27.03
N GLY A 217 2.48 6.28 26.49
CA GLY A 217 2.86 5.05 27.20
C GLY A 217 1.70 4.09 27.45
N SER A 218 0.56 4.24 26.77
CA SER A 218 -0.64 3.42 26.99
C SER A 218 -0.41 1.95 26.65
N LYS A 219 -0.45 1.09 27.68
CA LYS A 219 -0.36 -0.37 27.53
C LYS A 219 -1.50 -0.97 26.70
N GLN A 220 -2.69 -0.37 26.76
CA GLN A 220 -3.83 -0.80 25.95
C GLN A 220 -3.55 -0.57 24.46
N ALA A 221 -3.05 0.62 24.10
CA ALA A 221 -2.72 0.94 22.71
C ALA A 221 -1.62 0.03 22.16
N LEU A 222 -0.59 -0.26 22.98
CA LEU A 222 0.44 -1.23 22.63
C LEU A 222 -0.15 -2.64 22.42
N SER A 223 -0.99 -3.11 23.33
CA SER A 223 -1.60 -4.45 23.21
C SER A 223 -2.48 -4.59 21.97
N LEU A 224 -3.28 -3.56 21.64
CA LEU A 224 -4.08 -3.53 20.42
C LEU A 224 -3.22 -3.50 19.15
N PHE A 225 -2.10 -2.75 19.19
CA PHE A 225 -1.14 -2.71 18.10
C PHE A 225 -0.49 -4.08 17.88
N GLU A 226 0.00 -4.72 18.95
CA GLU A 226 0.64 -6.04 18.89
C GLU A 226 -0.31 -7.14 18.37
N GLN A 227 -1.56 -7.17 18.85
CA GLN A 227 -2.60 -8.07 18.33
C GLN A 227 -2.85 -7.87 16.83
N GLY A 228 -2.87 -6.61 16.41
CA GLY A 228 -3.06 -6.27 15.00
C GLY A 228 -1.86 -6.66 14.13
N ILE A 229 -0.64 -6.46 14.64
CA ILE A 229 0.61 -6.88 13.99
C ILE A 229 0.69 -8.40 13.83
N GLU A 230 0.35 -9.16 14.87
CA GLU A 230 0.28 -10.62 14.79
C GLU A 230 -0.70 -11.06 13.70
N SER A 231 -1.91 -10.51 13.73
CA SER A 231 -2.97 -10.80 12.76
C SER A 231 -2.54 -10.48 11.33
N LEU A 232 -1.98 -9.29 11.09
CA LEU A 232 -1.49 -8.89 9.77
C LEU A 232 -0.37 -9.82 9.29
N SER A 233 0.56 -10.21 10.15
CA SER A 233 1.68 -11.09 9.78
C SER A 233 1.22 -12.45 9.26
N VAL A 234 0.12 -12.99 9.79
CA VAL A 234 -0.47 -14.25 9.32
C VAL A 234 -1.28 -14.07 8.04
N LYS A 235 -1.98 -12.94 7.94
CA LYS A 235 -2.94 -12.65 6.88
C LYS A 235 -2.35 -12.04 5.61
N LEU A 236 -1.12 -11.52 5.64
CA LEU A 236 -0.48 -10.88 4.48
C LEU A 236 -0.43 -11.73 3.22
N LYS A 237 -0.32 -13.06 3.37
CA LYS A 237 -0.34 -14.00 2.24
C LYS A 237 -1.63 -13.93 1.43
N ASP A 238 -2.75 -13.59 2.07
CA ASP A 238 -4.07 -13.55 1.43
C ASP A 238 -4.21 -12.32 0.53
N TYR A 239 -3.33 -11.31 0.68
CA TYR A 239 -3.28 -10.10 -0.13
C TYR A 239 -2.31 -10.19 -1.32
N ASP A 240 -1.57 -11.28 -1.47
CA ASP A 240 -0.62 -11.43 -2.57
C ASP A 240 -1.29 -12.04 -3.80
N ALA A 241 -1.44 -11.24 -4.85
CA ALA A 241 -2.03 -11.67 -6.11
C ALA A 241 -1.00 -12.21 -7.11
N GLY A 242 0.27 -12.39 -6.69
CA GLY A 242 1.37 -12.92 -7.52
C GLY A 242 2.10 -11.84 -8.32
N PHE A 243 1.37 -10.93 -8.96
CA PHE A 243 1.89 -9.83 -9.78
C PHE A 243 1.64 -8.43 -9.22
N THR A 244 0.88 -8.31 -8.13
CA THR A 244 0.58 -7.08 -7.36
C THR A 244 -0.09 -7.50 -6.03
N SER A 245 -0.48 -6.54 -5.19
CA SER A 245 -1.29 -6.79 -3.99
C SER A 245 -2.78 -6.55 -4.24
N PHE A 246 -3.64 -7.29 -3.51
CA PHE A 246 -5.06 -6.98 -3.40
C PHE A 246 -5.26 -5.79 -2.46
N TYR A 247 -6.12 -4.86 -2.86
CA TYR A 247 -6.54 -3.72 -2.02
C TYR A 247 -7.43 -4.19 -0.87
N SER A 248 -8.33 -5.12 -1.17
CA SER A 248 -9.26 -5.72 -0.23
C SER A 248 -9.66 -7.12 -0.69
N LEU A 249 -10.28 -7.90 0.18
CA LEU A 249 -10.67 -9.29 -0.06
C LEU A 249 -12.16 -9.45 -0.39
N ILE A 250 -12.81 -8.34 -0.72
CA ILE A 250 -14.21 -8.31 -1.14
C ILE A 250 -14.41 -9.14 -2.41
N THR A 251 -15.40 -10.05 -2.40
CA THR A 251 -15.60 -11.04 -3.48
C THR A 251 -16.95 -10.90 -4.19
N HIS A 252 -17.97 -10.34 -3.54
CA HIS A 252 -19.32 -10.23 -4.11
C HIS A 252 -19.44 -9.24 -5.27
N THR A 253 -18.40 -8.45 -5.52
CA THR A 253 -18.28 -7.58 -6.70
C THR A 253 -17.98 -8.36 -7.99
N GLY A 254 -17.71 -9.67 -7.89
CA GLY A 254 -17.38 -10.56 -9.01
C GLY A 254 -15.90 -10.52 -9.43
N GLN A 255 -15.09 -9.67 -8.79
CA GLN A 255 -13.65 -9.58 -9.02
C GLN A 255 -12.95 -8.90 -7.83
N TYR A 256 -11.82 -9.45 -7.39
CA TYR A 256 -11.00 -8.82 -6.37
C TYR A 256 -10.47 -7.45 -6.82
N PRO A 257 -10.49 -6.43 -5.95
CA PRO A 257 -9.84 -5.16 -6.21
C PRO A 257 -8.32 -5.30 -5.99
N TYR A 258 -7.55 -4.95 -7.02
CA TYR A 258 -6.09 -4.92 -6.96
C TYR A 258 -5.63 -3.51 -6.63
N ASP A 259 -4.61 -3.36 -5.78
CA ASP A 259 -4.07 -2.04 -5.41
C ASP A 259 -3.59 -1.25 -6.64
N SER A 260 -2.92 -1.93 -7.55
CA SER A 260 -2.46 -1.38 -8.84
C SER A 260 -3.59 -1.00 -9.79
N ALA A 261 -4.82 -1.46 -9.54
CA ALA A 261 -6.01 -1.20 -10.36
C ALA A 261 -7.08 -0.35 -9.68
N ASN A 262 -6.83 0.14 -8.47
CA ASN A 262 -7.80 0.88 -7.68
C ASN A 262 -7.58 2.40 -7.77
N GLY A 263 -8.65 3.16 -8.01
CA GLY A 263 -8.63 4.62 -8.07
C GLY A 263 -8.31 5.23 -9.45
N THR A 264 -8.16 6.56 -9.48
CA THR A 264 -7.96 7.37 -10.71
C THR A 264 -6.50 7.44 -11.17
N ARG A 265 -5.58 6.96 -10.33
CA ARG A 265 -4.15 6.83 -10.61
C ARG A 265 -3.71 5.41 -10.25
N PRO A 266 -3.71 4.49 -11.24
CA PRO A 266 -3.17 3.14 -11.09
C PRO A 266 -1.78 3.15 -10.40
N ASP A 267 -1.48 2.12 -9.62
CA ASP A 267 -0.27 1.89 -8.79
C ASP A 267 -0.09 2.66 -7.47
N HIS A 268 -0.80 3.77 -7.22
CA HIS A 268 -0.58 4.56 -5.99
C HIS A 268 -0.86 3.80 -4.67
N TYR A 269 -1.89 2.95 -4.63
CA TYR A 269 -2.17 2.14 -3.43
C TYR A 269 -1.13 1.03 -3.23
N HIS A 270 -0.56 0.49 -4.32
CA HIS A 270 0.41 -0.58 -4.25
C HIS A 270 1.72 -0.08 -3.65
N GLU A 271 2.20 1.07 -4.14
CA GLU A 271 3.36 1.76 -3.59
C GLU A 271 3.14 2.15 -2.11
N LEU A 272 1.94 2.62 -1.77
CA LEU A 272 1.59 2.96 -0.39
C LEU A 272 1.69 1.72 0.52
N VAL A 273 1.16 0.57 0.12
CA VAL A 273 1.25 -0.67 0.91
C VAL A 273 2.70 -1.10 1.08
N VAL A 274 3.54 -0.98 0.06
CA VAL A 274 4.98 -1.25 0.17
C VAL A 274 5.64 -0.35 1.23
N GLN A 275 5.36 0.95 1.23
CA GLN A 275 5.88 1.89 2.23
C GLN A 275 5.35 1.58 3.65
N GLN A 276 4.07 1.23 3.74
CA GLN A 276 3.41 0.86 4.98
C GLN A 276 4.05 -0.38 5.61
N LEU A 277 4.23 -1.45 4.84
CA LEU A 277 4.87 -2.68 5.30
C LEU A 277 6.36 -2.46 5.65
N ALA A 278 7.10 -1.70 4.84
CA ALA A 278 8.47 -1.32 5.18
C ALA A 278 8.55 -0.53 6.50
N THR A 279 7.57 0.33 6.77
CA THR A 279 7.47 1.07 8.03
C THR A 279 7.16 0.14 9.21
N LEU A 280 6.23 -0.81 9.05
CA LEU A 280 5.94 -1.80 10.10
C LEU A 280 7.17 -2.67 10.39
N TYR A 281 7.97 -3.03 9.38
CA TYR A 281 9.26 -3.70 9.59
C TYR A 281 10.21 -2.85 10.44
N VAL A 282 10.34 -1.55 10.16
CA VAL A 282 11.19 -0.64 10.94
C VAL A 282 10.72 -0.56 12.41
N TRP A 283 9.41 -0.50 12.66
CA TRP A 283 8.90 -0.40 14.03
C TRP A 283 8.99 -1.71 14.83
N THR A 284 8.79 -2.86 14.17
CA THR A 284 8.60 -4.15 14.87
C THR A 284 9.78 -5.11 14.73
N GLY A 285 10.65 -4.92 13.74
CA GLY A 285 11.66 -5.90 13.34
C GLY A 285 11.10 -7.20 12.76
N ASN A 286 9.77 -7.33 12.60
CA ASN A 286 9.16 -8.55 12.09
C ASN A 286 9.45 -8.71 10.59
N ARG A 287 10.26 -9.72 10.27
CA ARG A 287 10.80 -9.99 8.93
C ARG A 287 9.72 -10.27 7.88
N ILE A 288 8.54 -10.74 8.26
CA ILE A 288 7.43 -10.96 7.32
C ILE A 288 7.06 -9.65 6.62
N PHE A 289 7.05 -8.52 7.33
CA PHE A 289 6.76 -7.23 6.70
C PHE A 289 7.84 -6.82 5.69
N TYR A 290 9.11 -7.09 5.98
CA TYR A 290 10.19 -6.87 5.00
C TYR A 290 10.02 -7.76 3.76
N GLU A 291 9.69 -9.04 3.96
CA GLU A 291 9.55 -9.99 2.87
C GLU A 291 8.38 -9.64 1.94
N TYR A 292 7.22 -9.27 2.48
CA TYR A 292 6.09 -8.82 1.67
C TYR A 292 6.31 -7.43 1.06
N ALA A 293 6.89 -6.48 1.81
CA ALA A 293 7.22 -5.16 1.25
C ALA A 293 8.19 -5.29 0.06
N TYR A 294 9.24 -6.11 0.19
CA TYR A 294 10.18 -6.36 -0.90
C TYR A 294 9.52 -7.11 -2.07
N LYS A 295 8.69 -8.11 -1.79
CA LYS A 295 7.95 -8.85 -2.82
C LYS A 295 7.05 -7.92 -3.63
N PHE A 296 6.27 -7.07 -2.97
CA PHE A 296 5.39 -6.09 -3.60
C PHE A 296 6.20 -5.01 -4.32
N TYR A 297 7.33 -4.57 -3.77
CA TYR A 297 8.27 -3.70 -4.49
C TYR A 297 8.78 -4.32 -5.80
N GLN A 298 9.01 -5.64 -5.85
CA GLN A 298 9.36 -6.33 -7.09
C GLN A 298 8.19 -6.46 -8.07
N GLN A 299 6.94 -6.43 -7.59
CA GLN A 299 5.73 -6.52 -8.41
C GLN A 299 5.37 -5.18 -9.05
N ASP A 300 5.76 -4.07 -8.44
CA ASP A 300 5.54 -2.72 -8.95
C ASP A 300 6.05 -2.54 -10.39
N LEU A 301 5.22 -1.86 -11.21
CA LEU A 301 5.44 -1.59 -12.63
C LEU A 301 6.00 -0.19 -12.90
N GLY A 302 5.81 0.73 -11.95
CA GLY A 302 6.14 2.14 -12.08
C GLY A 302 7.54 2.48 -11.59
N GLY A 303 7.83 3.79 -11.61
CA GLY A 303 8.79 4.38 -10.70
C GLY A 303 8.03 4.85 -9.47
N PHE A 304 8.52 4.48 -8.29
CA PHE A 304 7.91 4.88 -7.01
C PHE A 304 7.74 6.41 -6.97
N HIS A 305 6.57 6.90 -6.54
CA HIS A 305 6.17 8.32 -6.62
C HIS A 305 6.98 9.32 -5.74
N ASP A 306 8.20 8.98 -5.34
CA ASP A 306 9.08 9.85 -4.55
C ASP A 306 10.05 10.71 -5.38
N ASN A 307 9.91 10.71 -6.72
CA ASN A 307 10.77 11.41 -7.70
C ASN A 307 12.26 11.03 -7.65
N GLU A 308 12.65 10.11 -6.77
CA GLU A 308 14.02 9.67 -6.53
C GLU A 308 14.23 8.22 -6.95
N THR A 309 13.16 7.42 -6.99
CA THR A 309 13.20 6.03 -7.45
C THR A 309 13.14 6.00 -8.98
N PRO A 310 14.20 5.53 -9.66
CA PRO A 310 14.21 5.47 -11.12
C PRO A 310 13.18 4.44 -11.61
N ASN A 311 12.66 4.65 -12.82
CA ASN A 311 11.86 3.65 -13.51
C ASN A 311 12.59 2.30 -13.56
N LYS A 312 11.82 1.22 -13.40
CA LYS A 312 12.34 -0.15 -13.38
C LYS A 312 13.13 -0.51 -14.64
N PHE A 313 12.71 0.01 -15.79
CA PHE A 313 13.37 -0.16 -17.07
C PHE A 313 13.86 1.18 -17.59
N LYS A 314 15.07 1.19 -18.17
CA LYS A 314 15.64 2.38 -18.82
C LYS A 314 14.92 2.69 -20.13
N SER A 315 14.62 1.66 -20.92
CA SER A 315 13.83 1.78 -22.15
C SER A 315 13.33 0.41 -22.62
N ILE A 316 12.31 0.42 -23.48
CA ILE A 316 11.84 -0.76 -24.21
C ILE A 316 11.80 -0.41 -25.70
N SER A 317 12.33 -1.26 -26.56
CA SER A 317 12.27 -1.10 -28.01
C SER A 317 11.73 -2.36 -28.68
N ALA A 318 11.08 -2.20 -29.83
CA ALA A 318 10.55 -3.30 -30.62
C ALA A 318 11.03 -3.19 -32.07
N SER A 319 11.45 -4.31 -32.67
CA SER A 319 11.88 -4.33 -34.07
C SER A 319 10.71 -4.08 -35.04
N LYS A 320 9.48 -4.39 -34.63
CA LYS A 320 8.26 -4.18 -35.43
C LYS A 320 7.10 -3.79 -34.51
N SER A 321 6.27 -2.87 -34.98
CA SER A 321 4.99 -2.48 -34.36
C SER A 321 3.95 -2.28 -35.47
N ILE A 322 2.65 -2.49 -35.19
CA ILE A 322 1.58 -2.29 -36.19
C ILE A 322 1.49 -0.80 -36.58
N ILE A 323 1.32 0.08 -35.58
CA ILE A 323 1.35 1.54 -35.74
C ILE A 323 2.23 2.10 -34.61
N ALA A 324 3.48 2.45 -34.91
CA ALA A 324 4.44 2.84 -33.88
C ALA A 324 4.04 4.11 -33.10
N SER A 325 3.31 5.04 -33.72
CA SER A 325 2.90 6.30 -33.10
C SER A 325 1.83 6.14 -32.01
N THR A 326 1.00 5.09 -32.09
CA THR A 326 -0.10 4.86 -31.13
C THR A 326 0.04 3.54 -30.37
N HIS A 327 0.71 2.55 -30.96
CA HIS A 327 0.89 1.20 -30.44
C HIS A 327 2.37 0.77 -30.41
N GLY A 328 3.26 1.73 -30.13
CA GLY A 328 4.69 1.52 -29.99
C GLY A 328 5.09 0.90 -28.63
N PRO A 329 6.37 0.49 -28.50
CA PRO A 329 6.87 -0.16 -27.29
C PRO A 329 6.89 0.74 -26.05
N ASP A 330 6.90 2.07 -26.22
CA ASP A 330 6.85 3.04 -25.11
C ASP A 330 5.58 2.90 -24.26
N ASN A 331 4.49 2.37 -24.84
CA ASN A 331 3.27 2.07 -24.10
C ASN A 331 3.50 1.04 -22.98
N LEU A 332 4.52 0.18 -23.10
CA LEU A 332 4.86 -0.82 -22.09
C LEU A 332 5.58 -0.25 -20.86
N LEU A 333 6.03 1.01 -20.91
CA LEU A 333 6.59 1.73 -19.77
C LEU A 333 5.52 2.42 -18.92
N ASN A 334 4.26 2.43 -19.36
CA ASN A 334 3.16 3.01 -18.61
C ASN A 334 2.69 2.01 -17.55
N PRO A 335 2.73 2.33 -16.24
CA PRO A 335 2.31 1.42 -15.17
C PRO A 335 0.84 0.96 -15.30
N ASN A 336 -0.01 1.71 -16.01
CA ASN A 336 -1.40 1.33 -16.20
C ASN A 336 -1.57 0.10 -17.10
N TRP A 337 -1.79 -1.05 -16.48
CA TRP A 337 -2.05 -2.33 -17.14
C TRP A 337 -3.55 -2.65 -17.30
N THR A 338 -4.47 -1.82 -16.78
CA THR A 338 -5.91 -2.15 -16.65
C THR A 338 -6.78 -1.60 -17.79
N TYR A 339 -6.35 -0.52 -18.45
CA TYR A 339 -7.04 0.08 -19.59
C TYR A 339 -6.08 0.89 -20.47
N GLY A 340 -6.57 1.38 -21.61
CA GLY A 340 -5.81 2.31 -22.46
C GLY A 340 -4.84 1.63 -23.44
N ASN A 341 -3.65 2.21 -23.54
CA ASN A 341 -2.67 1.93 -24.59
C ASN A 341 -2.05 0.53 -24.49
N TYR A 342 -1.45 0.09 -25.60
CA TYR A 342 -0.76 -1.19 -25.69
C TYR A 342 0.29 -1.15 -26.79
N TRP A 343 1.30 -2.00 -26.71
CA TRP A 343 2.17 -2.32 -27.84
C TRP A 343 1.57 -3.47 -28.65
N SER A 344 1.70 -3.44 -29.98
CA SER A 344 1.29 -4.59 -30.80
C SER A 344 2.11 -4.81 -32.06
N THR A 345 2.18 -6.06 -32.51
CA THR A 345 2.82 -6.49 -33.77
C THR A 345 2.05 -7.64 -34.43
N ASN A 346 2.02 -7.67 -35.75
CA ASN A 346 1.49 -8.78 -36.57
C ASN A 346 2.54 -9.30 -37.58
N LYS A 347 3.80 -8.88 -37.44
CA LYS A 347 4.91 -9.30 -38.29
C LYS A 347 5.86 -10.14 -37.45
N PHE A 348 6.26 -11.32 -37.92
CA PHE A 348 7.15 -12.21 -37.17
C PHE A 348 8.37 -12.62 -38.02
N PRO A 349 9.53 -12.95 -37.40
CA PRO A 349 9.83 -12.76 -35.99
C PRO A 349 9.83 -11.27 -35.61
N THR A 350 9.50 -10.97 -34.35
CA THR A 350 9.65 -9.62 -33.77
C THR A 350 10.45 -9.73 -32.49
N GLU A 351 11.43 -8.84 -32.34
CA GLU A 351 12.23 -8.68 -31.14
C GLU A 351 11.66 -7.55 -30.29
N LEU A 352 11.49 -7.80 -29.00
CA LEU A 352 11.22 -6.80 -27.97
C LEU A 352 12.42 -6.78 -27.01
N VAL A 353 13.10 -5.65 -26.92
CA VAL A 353 14.33 -5.48 -26.12
C VAL A 353 14.04 -4.55 -24.96
N ILE A 354 14.26 -5.05 -23.74
CA ILE A 354 14.14 -4.33 -22.48
C ILE A 354 15.55 -3.98 -22.00
N ASP A 355 15.83 -2.68 -21.84
CA ASP A 355 17.08 -2.18 -21.28
C ASP A 355 16.89 -1.97 -19.77
N LEU A 356 17.62 -2.74 -18.95
CA LEU A 356 17.56 -2.66 -17.49
C LEU A 356 18.49 -1.55 -16.93
N GLY A 357 19.21 -0.84 -17.82
CA GLY A 357 20.22 0.15 -17.46
C GLY A 357 21.49 -0.52 -16.94
N ALA A 358 21.61 -0.61 -15.62
CA ALA A 358 22.74 -1.31 -15.00
C ALA A 358 22.49 -2.82 -14.97
N ARG A 359 23.58 -3.59 -14.95
CA ARG A 359 23.53 -5.05 -14.82
C ARG A 359 22.72 -5.48 -13.59
N LYS A 360 21.67 -6.29 -13.81
CA LYS A 360 20.81 -6.86 -12.76
C LYS A 360 21.15 -8.32 -12.52
N LYS A 361 21.05 -8.74 -11.25
CA LYS A 361 21.26 -10.13 -10.82
C LYS A 361 19.91 -10.80 -10.58
N ASN A 362 19.89 -12.14 -10.60
CA ASN A 362 18.73 -12.95 -10.24
C ASN A 362 17.46 -12.62 -11.06
N ILE A 363 17.63 -12.40 -12.36
CA ILE A 363 16.52 -12.30 -13.31
C ILE A 363 15.86 -13.69 -13.35
N LYS A 364 14.60 -13.78 -12.92
CA LYS A 364 13.97 -15.07 -12.63
C LYS A 364 12.49 -15.20 -13.01
N LYS A 365 11.80 -14.09 -13.31
CA LYS A 365 10.38 -14.13 -13.69
C LYS A 365 10.08 -13.09 -14.77
N LEU A 366 9.22 -13.48 -15.71
CA LEU A 366 8.59 -12.61 -16.71
C LEU A 366 7.08 -12.57 -16.44
N VAL A 367 6.49 -11.38 -16.50
CA VAL A 367 5.03 -11.19 -16.42
C VAL A 367 4.57 -10.46 -17.67
N LEU A 368 3.58 -11.02 -18.36
CA LEU A 368 2.99 -10.42 -19.57
C LEU A 368 1.55 -10.01 -19.31
N TYR A 369 1.19 -8.80 -19.72
CA TYR A 369 -0.16 -8.25 -19.57
C TYR A 369 -0.80 -8.15 -20.97
N GLY A 370 -1.45 -9.21 -21.43
CA GLY A 370 -2.09 -9.27 -22.74
C GLY A 370 -3.50 -8.69 -22.77
N LEU A 371 -4.00 -8.34 -23.96
CA LEU A 371 -5.39 -7.88 -24.13
C LEU A 371 -6.40 -9.03 -24.02
N SER A 372 -6.01 -10.22 -24.49
CA SER A 372 -6.80 -11.45 -24.43
C SER A 372 -5.91 -12.68 -24.61
N GLU A 373 -6.51 -13.89 -24.52
CA GLU A 373 -5.81 -15.16 -24.78
C GLU A 373 -5.28 -15.24 -26.22
N GLU A 374 -5.97 -14.64 -27.18
CA GLU A 374 -5.61 -14.65 -28.60
C GLU A 374 -4.42 -13.74 -28.91
N THR A 375 -4.21 -12.68 -28.13
CA THR A 375 -3.12 -11.72 -28.37
C THR A 375 -1.90 -11.93 -27.50
N LEU A 376 -1.98 -12.84 -26.52
CA LEU A 376 -0.86 -13.16 -25.63
C LEU A 376 0.05 -14.19 -26.33
N PRO A 377 1.37 -13.95 -26.41
CA PRO A 377 2.26 -14.80 -27.18
C PRO A 377 2.36 -16.20 -26.58
N LYS A 378 2.20 -17.22 -27.43
CA LYS A 378 2.32 -18.64 -27.04
C LYS A 378 3.72 -19.20 -27.27
N GLU A 379 4.43 -18.66 -28.25
CA GLU A 379 5.78 -19.07 -28.63
C GLU A 379 6.72 -17.88 -28.64
N PHE A 380 7.76 -17.96 -27.82
CA PHE A 380 8.81 -16.95 -27.75
C PHE A 380 10.11 -17.53 -27.19
N LYS A 381 11.20 -16.81 -27.42
CA LYS A 381 12.52 -17.10 -26.83
C LYS A 381 13.00 -15.88 -26.06
N ILE A 382 13.55 -16.11 -24.88
CA ILE A 382 14.13 -15.08 -24.01
C ILE A 382 15.64 -15.21 -24.11
N TYR A 383 16.29 -14.11 -24.49
CA TYR A 383 17.73 -13.96 -24.44
C TYR A 383 18.09 -12.92 -23.41
N ILE A 384 19.20 -13.12 -22.71
CA ILE A 384 19.73 -12.17 -21.74
C ILE A 384 21.11 -11.75 -22.20
N LYS A 385 21.35 -10.43 -22.18
CA LYS A 385 22.63 -9.86 -22.58
C LYS A 385 23.56 -9.81 -21.37
N ASN A 386 24.70 -10.49 -21.46
CA ASN A 386 25.77 -10.46 -20.46
C ASN A 386 27.10 -10.24 -21.17
N ASN A 387 27.90 -9.27 -20.73
CA ASN A 387 29.20 -8.94 -21.32
C ASN A 387 29.20 -8.81 -22.86
N ASN A 388 28.18 -8.13 -23.40
CA ASN A 388 27.95 -7.94 -24.85
C ASN A 388 27.50 -9.17 -25.65
N ILE A 389 27.33 -10.32 -25.02
CA ILE A 389 26.87 -11.55 -25.66
C ILE A 389 25.40 -11.76 -25.32
N TRP A 390 24.60 -12.20 -26.29
CA TRP A 390 23.22 -12.62 -26.08
C TRP A 390 23.17 -14.13 -25.88
N ASP A 391 22.86 -14.55 -24.66
CA ASP A 391 22.69 -15.96 -24.33
C ASP A 391 21.21 -16.32 -24.34
N LEU A 392 20.86 -17.47 -24.91
CA LEU A 392 19.50 -18.00 -24.81
C LEU A 392 19.27 -18.42 -23.36
N ALA A 393 18.36 -17.73 -22.67
CA ALA A 393 18.01 -18.03 -21.29
C ALA A 393 16.96 -19.14 -21.24
N ASN A 394 15.82 -18.93 -21.89
CA ASN A 394 14.73 -19.89 -21.95
C ASN A 394 13.91 -19.74 -23.24
N THR A 395 13.24 -20.81 -23.64
CA THR A 395 12.11 -20.78 -24.57
C THR A 395 10.79 -20.80 -23.80
N SER A 396 9.68 -20.45 -24.46
CA SER A 396 8.35 -20.56 -23.87
C SER A 396 7.95 -21.99 -23.49
N GLN A 397 8.69 -23.01 -23.97
CA GLN A 397 8.52 -24.41 -23.56
C GLN A 397 9.31 -24.74 -22.27
N ASP A 398 10.39 -24.01 -21.99
CA ASP A 398 11.27 -24.25 -20.83
C ASP A 398 10.74 -23.59 -19.55
N ILE A 399 9.94 -22.53 -19.67
CA ILE A 399 9.46 -21.73 -18.54
C ILE A 399 8.16 -22.30 -17.96
N LEU A 400 8.02 -22.23 -16.63
CA LEU A 400 6.83 -22.70 -15.95
C LEU A 400 5.78 -21.58 -15.91
N ARG A 401 4.63 -21.79 -16.55
CA ARG A 401 3.44 -20.95 -16.38
C ARG A 401 2.86 -21.21 -14.99
N THR A 402 2.90 -20.20 -14.13
CA THR A 402 2.59 -20.37 -12.70
C THR A 402 1.22 -19.84 -12.33
N HIS A 403 0.78 -18.76 -12.97
CA HIS A 403 -0.51 -18.14 -12.66
C HIS A 403 -1.07 -17.34 -13.84
N ASP A 404 -2.39 -17.35 -13.95
CA ASP A 404 -3.15 -16.58 -14.94
C ASP A 404 -4.28 -15.82 -14.28
N THR A 405 -4.26 -14.50 -14.42
CA THR A 405 -5.26 -13.61 -13.86
C THR A 405 -6.02 -12.89 -14.98
N LYS A 406 -7.34 -12.96 -14.94
CA LYS A 406 -8.23 -12.20 -15.83
C LYS A 406 -8.77 -10.99 -15.08
N PHE A 407 -8.53 -9.81 -15.63
CA PHE A 407 -9.03 -8.54 -15.11
C PHE A 407 -9.94 -7.88 -16.15
N LYS A 408 -11.06 -7.28 -15.71
CA LYS A 408 -11.97 -6.57 -16.62
C LYS A 408 -12.45 -5.25 -16.02
N THR A 409 -12.30 -4.17 -16.77
CA THR A 409 -13.02 -2.90 -16.54
C THR A 409 -14.34 -2.90 -17.33
N ARG A 410 -15.12 -1.81 -17.23
CA ARG A 410 -16.32 -1.62 -18.07
C ARG A 410 -16.04 -1.80 -19.58
N HIS A 411 -14.86 -1.38 -20.05
CA HIS A 411 -14.55 -1.30 -21.49
C HIS A 411 -13.35 -2.15 -21.93
N HIS A 412 -12.52 -2.62 -21.00
CA HIS A 412 -11.28 -3.29 -21.32
C HIS A 412 -11.12 -4.61 -20.57
N LYS A 413 -10.38 -5.54 -21.17
CA LYS A 413 -9.91 -6.77 -20.55
C LYS A 413 -8.39 -6.76 -20.53
N THR A 414 -7.84 -7.41 -19.52
CA THR A 414 -6.42 -7.73 -19.41
C THR A 414 -6.26 -9.16 -18.91
N LEU A 415 -5.35 -9.90 -19.52
CA LEU A 415 -4.91 -11.21 -19.08
C LEU A 415 -3.45 -11.08 -18.61
N VAL A 416 -3.22 -11.26 -17.31
CA VAL A 416 -1.89 -11.27 -16.72
C VAL A 416 -1.40 -12.71 -16.65
N ARG A 417 -0.21 -12.97 -17.18
CA ARG A 417 0.40 -14.29 -17.18
C ARG A 417 1.82 -14.22 -16.64
N GLU A 418 2.08 -15.03 -15.63
CA GLU A 418 3.38 -15.15 -14.98
C GLU A 418 4.15 -16.38 -15.49
N TYR A 419 5.44 -16.18 -15.71
CA TYR A 419 6.38 -17.20 -16.17
C TYR A 419 7.62 -17.20 -15.30
N ASP A 420 7.84 -18.29 -14.56
CA ASP A 420 9.10 -18.50 -13.85
C ASP A 420 10.15 -19.04 -14.83
N LEU A 421 11.28 -18.35 -14.87
CA LEU A 421 12.41 -18.72 -15.70
C LEU A 421 13.12 -19.94 -15.10
N PHE A 422 13.48 -20.90 -15.95
CA PHE A 422 14.27 -22.04 -15.50
C PHE A 422 15.74 -21.66 -15.46
N GLY A 423 16.20 -21.24 -14.27
CA GLY A 423 17.56 -20.77 -14.03
C GLY A 423 17.61 -19.42 -13.30
N ILE A 424 18.81 -19.02 -12.90
CA ILE A 424 19.08 -17.70 -12.32
C ILE A 424 19.99 -16.98 -13.30
N PHE A 425 19.52 -15.85 -13.82
CA PHE A 425 20.25 -15.12 -14.85
C PHE A 425 20.71 -13.75 -14.35
N GLU A 426 21.71 -13.19 -15.03
CA GLU A 426 22.22 -11.85 -14.80
C GLU A 426 22.54 -11.18 -16.12
N GLY A 427 22.24 -9.88 -16.23
CA GLY A 427 22.40 -9.15 -17.48
C GLY A 427 21.94 -7.71 -17.40
N ASP A 428 22.26 -6.93 -18.42
CA ASP A 428 21.87 -5.52 -18.56
C ASP A 428 20.69 -5.33 -19.53
N LYS A 429 20.43 -6.31 -20.41
CA LYS A 429 19.29 -6.30 -21.33
C LYS A 429 18.63 -7.66 -21.45
N ILE A 430 17.33 -7.63 -21.76
CA ILE A 430 16.53 -8.82 -22.06
C ILE A 430 15.94 -8.65 -23.45
N LYS A 431 16.01 -9.68 -24.28
CA LYS A 431 15.39 -9.72 -25.60
C LYS A 431 14.41 -10.86 -25.67
N ILE A 432 13.15 -10.54 -25.96
CA ILE A 432 12.10 -11.51 -26.20
C ILE A 432 11.85 -11.56 -27.71
N VAL A 433 12.08 -12.73 -28.31
CA VAL A 433 11.84 -12.97 -29.73
C VAL A 433 10.54 -13.73 -29.89
N PHE A 434 9.51 -13.04 -30.35
CA PHE A 434 8.21 -13.64 -30.70
C PHE A 434 8.31 -14.26 -32.09
N THR A 435 8.05 -15.56 -32.20
CA THR A 435 8.26 -16.34 -33.45
C THR A 435 6.96 -16.80 -34.12
N VAL A 436 5.80 -16.42 -33.58
CA VAL A 436 4.52 -17.11 -33.76
C VAL A 436 4.24 -17.56 -35.22
N PRO A 437 4.02 -18.87 -35.46
CA PRO A 437 3.93 -19.48 -36.79
C PRO A 437 2.54 -19.47 -37.43
N ASN A 438 1.50 -18.90 -36.80
CA ASN A 438 0.15 -18.77 -37.37
C ASN A 438 -0.42 -17.37 -37.10
N SER A 439 -1.02 -16.75 -38.12
CA SER A 439 -1.40 -15.34 -38.25
C SER A 439 -2.27 -14.77 -37.12
N GLN A 440 -1.65 -14.39 -36.00
CA GLN A 440 -2.29 -13.69 -34.88
C GLN A 440 -1.39 -12.55 -34.38
N THR A 441 -2.03 -11.44 -34.03
CA THR A 441 -1.38 -10.24 -33.49
C THR A 441 -0.90 -10.50 -32.06
N VAL A 442 0.35 -10.14 -31.73
CA VAL A 442 0.78 -9.99 -30.33
C VAL A 442 0.38 -8.60 -29.87
N ALA A 443 -0.30 -8.49 -28.74
CA ALA A 443 -0.65 -7.21 -28.13
C ALA A 443 -0.51 -7.27 -26.60
N LEU A 444 0.30 -6.35 -26.05
CA LEU A 444 0.65 -6.29 -24.64
C LEU A 444 0.36 -4.87 -24.10
N ARG A 445 -0.36 -4.78 -22.99
CA ARG A 445 -0.56 -3.53 -22.22
C ARG A 445 0.69 -3.15 -21.44
N ASN A 446 1.36 -4.15 -20.87
CA ASN A 446 2.51 -3.98 -20.02
C ASN A 446 3.36 -5.27 -20.00
N ILE A 447 4.55 -5.19 -19.41
CA ILE A 447 5.49 -6.27 -19.17
C ILE A 447 6.23 -6.02 -17.85
N ASN A 448 6.47 -7.07 -17.05
CA ASN A 448 7.29 -6.99 -15.86
C ASN A 448 8.40 -8.05 -15.85
N ILE A 449 9.51 -7.75 -15.20
CA ILE A 449 10.64 -8.65 -14.99
C ILE A 449 11.04 -8.59 -13.53
N PHE A 450 11.19 -9.76 -12.90
CA PHE A 450 11.64 -9.83 -11.51
C PHE A 450 13.13 -10.12 -11.50
N PHE A 451 13.87 -9.23 -10.85
CA PHE A 451 15.30 -9.33 -10.61
C PHE A 451 15.63 -8.84 -9.19
N ASP A 452 16.86 -9.05 -8.73
CA ASP A 452 17.26 -8.59 -7.40
C ASP A 452 17.27 -7.06 -7.33
N GLN A 453 16.36 -6.51 -6.52
CA GLN A 453 16.24 -5.09 -6.21
C GLN A 453 16.54 -4.77 -4.73
N ARG A 454 17.29 -5.63 -4.00
CA ARG A 454 17.48 -5.47 -2.55
C ARG A 454 18.19 -4.18 -2.20
N GLU A 455 19.16 -3.74 -3.00
CA GLU A 455 19.91 -2.52 -2.74
C GLU A 455 19.03 -1.27 -2.95
N GLU A 456 18.20 -1.25 -3.99
CA GLU A 456 17.20 -0.20 -4.19
C GLU A 456 16.17 -0.18 -3.06
N PHE A 457 15.66 -1.36 -2.68
CA PHE A 457 14.71 -1.48 -1.57
C PHE A 457 15.31 -1.07 -0.21
N LYS A 458 16.58 -1.38 0.05
CA LYS A 458 17.30 -0.89 1.25
C LYS A 458 17.34 0.63 1.31
N LYS A 459 17.46 1.34 0.18
CA LYS A 459 17.40 2.81 0.17
C LYS A 459 16.03 3.32 0.62
N LEU A 460 14.95 2.68 0.16
CA LEU A 460 13.60 2.99 0.62
C LEU A 460 13.46 2.77 2.14
N VAL A 461 13.92 1.63 2.66
CA VAL A 461 13.89 1.35 4.10
C VAL A 461 14.73 2.36 4.89
N ASN A 462 15.95 2.68 4.43
CA ASN A 462 16.81 3.65 5.09
C ASN A 462 16.19 5.06 5.10
N LYS A 463 15.51 5.47 4.02
CA LYS A 463 14.76 6.74 3.97
C LYS A 463 13.65 6.79 5.02
N ILE A 464 12.95 5.67 5.25
CA ILE A 464 11.95 5.56 6.31
C ILE A 464 12.62 5.71 7.70
N VAL A 465 13.76 5.05 7.93
CA VAL A 465 14.54 5.18 9.18
C VAL A 465 14.98 6.63 9.39
N SER A 466 15.66 7.25 8.42
CA SER A 466 16.12 8.63 8.52
C SER A 466 14.97 9.62 8.74
N SER A 467 13.82 9.43 8.11
CA SER A 467 12.64 10.28 8.34
C SER A 467 12.09 10.22 9.78
N GLN A 468 12.42 9.16 10.52
CA GLN A 468 12.08 8.98 11.93
C GLN A 468 13.20 9.50 12.86
N GLU A 469 14.46 9.51 12.40
CA GLU A 469 15.65 9.94 13.16
C GLU A 469 16.01 11.43 13.00
N ASP A 470 15.72 12.08 11.85
CA ASP A 470 16.03 13.50 11.53
C ASP A 470 15.22 14.52 12.38
N LYS A 471 14.88 14.17 13.63
CA LYS A 471 14.17 15.02 14.60
C LYS A 471 14.78 14.92 16.02
N GLU A 472 16.05 14.56 16.11
CA GLU A 472 16.93 14.98 17.21
C GLU A 472 17.59 16.32 16.85
#